data_AF-A0A0F5PRW0-F1
#
_entry.id   AF-A0A0F5PRW0-F1
#
_cell.length_a   1.000
_cell.length_b   1.000
_cell.length_c   1.000
_cell.angle_alpha   90.00
_cell.angle_beta   90.00
_cell.angle_gamma   90.00
#
_symmetry.space_group_name_H-M   'P 1'
#
loop_
_entity.id
_entity.type
_entity.pdbx_description
1 polymer ?
#
loop_
_entity_poly.entity_id
_entity_poly.type
_entity_poly.pdbx_seq_one_letter_code
_entity_poly.pdbx_strand_id
1 'polypeptide(L)'
;MVEDIKSDEILFSYKKCLEIGLTKSIDAPLISLEEKEMKRKLQENKKLIEVFRKCVNKVHAQLKRKYIFLLGDSEGYLLDVLYNRKIYGDITDLGIMRGTSFKEESCGTNAISLAMKLKQLIYLKPEEHYCDIFRISHIDGTRTKTGYGKVS
;
A
#
# COMPACT_ATOMS: atom_id res chain seq x y z
N MET A 1 18.29 -9.24 14.46
CA MET A 1 17.55 -8.23 15.27
C MET A 1 16.42 -7.56 14.49
N VAL A 2 16.67 -6.80 13.41
CA VAL A 2 15.58 -6.11 12.66
C VAL A 2 14.73 -7.08 11.83
N GLU A 3 15.32 -8.11 11.24
CA GLU A 3 14.59 -9.15 10.51
C GLU A 3 13.71 -10.01 11.42
N ASP A 4 14.16 -10.26 12.65
CA ASP A 4 13.41 -11.02 13.65
C ASP A 4 12.13 -10.25 14.05
N ILE A 5 12.26 -8.95 14.33
CA ILE A 5 11.12 -8.08 14.68
C ILE A 5 10.08 -8.01 13.55
N LYS A 6 10.52 -7.90 12.29
CA LYS A 6 9.61 -7.90 11.14
C LYS A 6 8.86 -9.23 11.04
N SER A 7 9.56 -10.34 11.21
CA SER A 7 8.99 -11.68 11.07
C SER A 7 7.94 -11.95 12.16
N ASP A 8 8.25 -11.57 13.40
CA ASP A 8 7.31 -11.68 14.53
C ASP A 8 6.06 -10.82 14.30
N GLU A 9 6.23 -9.60 13.78
CA GLU A 9 5.12 -8.70 13.49
C GLU A 9 4.23 -9.22 12.36
N ILE A 10 4.80 -9.85 11.32
CA ILE A 10 4.01 -10.52 10.27
C ILE A 10 3.15 -11.63 10.89
N LEU A 11 3.71 -12.48 11.74
CA LEU A 11 2.97 -13.56 12.39
C LEU A 11 1.84 -13.02 13.29
N PHE A 12 2.12 -11.97 14.05
CA PHE A 12 1.11 -11.30 14.88
C PHE A 12 -0.03 -10.72 14.02
N SER A 13 0.32 -10.01 12.95
CA SER A 13 -0.63 -9.42 12.01
C SER A 13 -1.50 -10.49 11.35
N TYR A 14 -0.93 -11.62 10.95
CA TYR A 14 -1.65 -12.76 10.37
C TYR A 14 -2.69 -13.32 11.35
N LYS A 15 -2.30 -13.50 12.61
CA LYS A 15 -3.21 -13.97 13.67
C LYS A 15 -4.40 -13.02 13.83
N LYS A 16 -4.14 -11.71 13.89
CA LYS A 16 -5.21 -10.70 13.99
C LYS A 16 -6.16 -10.75 12.79
N CYS A 17 -5.64 -10.91 11.57
CA CYS A 17 -6.47 -11.04 10.36
C CYS A 17 -7.39 -12.28 10.43
N LEU A 18 -6.89 -13.40 10.95
CA LEU A 18 -7.70 -14.61 11.15
C LEU A 18 -8.77 -14.41 12.23
N GLU A 19 -8.44 -13.74 13.34
CA GLU A 19 -9.38 -13.49 14.45
C GLU A 19 -10.57 -12.62 14.04
N ILE A 20 -10.38 -11.68 13.09
CA ILE A 20 -11.46 -10.86 12.55
C ILE A 20 -12.21 -11.52 11.38
N GLY A 21 -11.85 -12.77 11.02
CA GLY A 21 -12.49 -13.52 9.94
C GLY A 21 -12.10 -13.08 8.52
N LEU A 22 -11.00 -12.36 8.35
CA LEU A 22 -10.52 -11.93 7.03
C LEU A 22 -9.98 -13.14 6.25
N THR A 23 -10.53 -13.42 5.07
CA THR A 23 -10.02 -14.46 4.18
C THR A 23 -8.80 -13.96 3.39
N LYS A 24 -7.93 -14.89 2.98
CA LYS A 24 -6.77 -14.55 2.12
C LYS A 24 -7.20 -14.20 0.69
N SER A 25 -8.21 -14.92 0.18
CA SER A 25 -8.71 -14.78 -1.17
C SER A 25 -9.87 -13.78 -1.20
N ILE A 26 -9.52 -12.49 -1.17
CA ILE A 26 -10.42 -11.38 -1.48
C ILE A 26 -10.16 -10.92 -2.92
N ASP A 27 -11.14 -10.30 -3.58
CA ASP A 27 -10.96 -9.77 -4.94
C ASP A 27 -10.50 -8.31 -4.95
N ALA A 28 -10.81 -7.57 -3.88
CA ALA A 28 -10.41 -6.18 -3.67
C ALA A 28 -10.36 -5.86 -2.16
N PRO A 29 -9.63 -4.80 -1.75
CA PRO A 29 -9.68 -4.32 -0.37
C PRO A 29 -11.12 -4.02 0.08
N LEU A 30 -11.47 -4.45 1.30
CA LEU A 30 -12.85 -4.45 1.78
C LEU A 30 -13.37 -3.07 2.23
N ILE A 31 -12.47 -2.13 2.51
CA ILE A 31 -12.81 -0.81 3.04
C ILE A 31 -12.35 0.27 2.06
N SER A 32 -13.28 1.16 1.73
CA SER A 32 -13.01 2.39 0.98
C SER A 32 -13.73 3.57 1.63
N LEU A 33 -13.14 4.75 1.52
CA LEU A 33 -13.78 5.98 1.96
C LEU A 33 -15.00 6.32 1.10
N GLU A 34 -16.03 6.88 1.73
CA GLU A 34 -17.08 7.59 1.03
C GLU A 34 -16.54 8.83 0.32
N GLU A 35 -17.24 9.26 -0.74
CA GLU A 35 -16.79 10.35 -1.61
C GLU A 35 -16.52 11.67 -0.85
N LYS A 36 -17.39 12.02 0.11
CA LYS A 36 -17.24 13.23 0.92
C LYS A 36 -15.96 13.22 1.75
N GLU A 37 -15.70 12.09 2.39
CA GLU A 37 -14.54 11.90 3.25
C GLU A 37 -13.24 11.80 2.43
N MET A 38 -13.30 11.13 1.27
CA MET A 38 -12.21 11.12 0.31
C MET A 38 -11.85 12.54 -0.13
N LYS A 39 -12.83 13.37 -0.51
CA LYS A 39 -12.58 14.79 -0.90
C LYS A 39 -11.93 15.58 0.23
N ARG A 40 -12.38 15.40 1.47
CA ARG A 40 -11.79 16.04 2.66
C ARG A 40 -10.31 15.67 2.80
N LYS A 41 -9.99 14.38 2.81
CA LYS A 41 -8.60 13.88 2.93
C LYS A 41 -7.70 14.33 1.79
N LEU A 42 -8.20 14.34 0.55
CA LEU A 42 -7.45 14.83 -0.60
C LEU A 42 -7.13 16.33 -0.47
N GLN A 43 -8.06 17.12 0.06
CA GLN A 43 -7.85 18.55 0.27
C GLN A 43 -6.84 18.81 1.40
N GLU A 44 -6.96 18.10 2.53
CA GLU A 44 -6.04 18.20 3.67
C GLU A 44 -4.61 17.82 3.28
N ASN A 45 -4.45 16.82 2.42
CA ASN A 45 -3.16 16.30 1.99
C ASN A 45 -2.69 16.86 0.63
N LYS A 46 -3.34 17.91 0.11
CA LYS A 46 -3.05 18.44 -1.23
C LYS A 46 -1.56 18.71 -1.47
N LYS A 47 -0.89 19.33 -0.49
CA LYS A 47 0.54 19.64 -0.59
C LYS A 47 1.42 18.39 -0.65
N LEU A 48 1.09 17.37 0.15
CA LEU A 48 1.79 16.09 0.17
C LEU A 48 1.65 15.38 -1.18
N ILE A 49 0.44 15.35 -1.73
CA ILE A 49 0.15 14.77 -3.05
C ILE A 49 0.95 15.47 -4.15
N GLU A 50 1.00 16.82 -4.13
CA GLU A 50 1.79 17.59 -5.10
C GLU A 50 3.29 17.27 -5.04
N VAL A 51 3.86 17.17 -3.83
CA VAL A 51 5.27 16.84 -3.63
C VAL A 51 5.55 15.40 -4.10
N PHE A 52 4.71 14.45 -3.71
CA PHE A 52 4.81 13.06 -4.13
C PHE A 52 4.85 12.93 -5.65
N ARG A 53 3.90 13.56 -6.35
CA ARG A 53 3.86 13.57 -7.82
C ARG A 53 5.13 14.14 -8.43
N LYS A 54 5.63 15.27 -7.92
CA LYS A 54 6.88 15.87 -8.40
C LYS A 54 8.07 14.93 -8.20
N CYS A 55 8.16 14.25 -7.06
CA CYS A 55 9.24 13.31 -6.77
C CYS A 55 9.18 12.09 -7.70
N VAL A 56 8.01 11.46 -7.84
CA VAL A 56 7.84 10.30 -8.72
C VAL A 56 8.10 10.68 -10.17
N ASN A 57 7.60 11.83 -10.64
CA ASN A 57 7.85 12.29 -12.01
C ASN A 57 9.33 12.56 -12.31
N LYS A 58 10.16 12.90 -11.32
CA LYS A 58 11.62 13.06 -11.53
C LYS A 58 12.32 11.72 -11.77
N VAL A 59 11.84 10.65 -11.16
CA VAL A 59 12.48 9.32 -11.25
C VAL A 59 11.83 8.43 -12.30
N HIS A 60 10.58 8.69 -12.70
CA HIS A 60 9.81 7.79 -13.58
C HIS A 60 10.50 7.55 -14.93
N ALA A 61 11.14 8.58 -15.51
CA ALA A 61 11.83 8.49 -16.79
C ALA A 61 13.03 7.51 -16.75
N GLN A 62 13.54 7.19 -15.56
CA GLN A 62 14.67 6.29 -15.37
C GLN A 62 14.23 4.85 -15.09
N LEU A 63 12.95 4.61 -14.82
CA LEU A 63 12.41 3.30 -14.47
C LEU A 63 12.02 2.53 -15.73
N LYS A 64 12.85 1.55 -16.12
CA LYS A 64 12.62 0.69 -17.30
C LYS A 64 11.64 -0.47 -17.04
N ARG A 65 11.35 -0.78 -15.77
CA ARG A 65 10.49 -1.91 -15.36
C ARG A 65 9.07 -1.46 -15.02
N LYS A 66 8.16 -2.42 -14.88
CA LYS A 66 6.83 -2.22 -14.27
C LYS A 66 7.02 -1.65 -12.85
N TYR A 67 6.25 -0.61 -12.50
CA TYR A 67 6.25 -0.03 -11.16
C TYR A 67 4.87 0.52 -10.78
N ILE A 68 4.60 0.53 -9.48
CA ILE A 68 3.49 1.23 -8.85
C ILE A 68 4.02 2.01 -7.65
N PHE A 69 3.62 3.27 -7.54
CA PHE A 69 3.84 4.11 -6.38
C PHE A 69 2.49 4.43 -5.76
N LEU A 70 2.37 4.15 -4.46
CA LEU A 70 1.18 4.40 -3.67
C LEU A 70 1.48 5.44 -2.59
N LEU A 71 0.65 6.47 -2.51
CA LEU A 71 0.71 7.45 -1.44
C LEU A 71 -0.48 7.23 -0.52
N GLY A 72 -0.23 6.76 0.70
CA GLY A 72 -1.24 6.69 1.76
C GLY A 72 -1.18 7.91 2.69
N ASP A 73 -2.30 8.21 3.35
CA ASP A 73 -2.32 9.14 4.48
C ASP A 73 -1.84 8.44 5.78
N SER A 74 -1.83 9.19 6.89
CA SER A 74 -1.43 8.69 8.21
C SER A 74 -2.36 7.62 8.79
N GLU A 75 -3.55 7.45 8.22
CA GLU A 75 -4.54 6.45 8.61
C GLU A 75 -4.55 5.24 7.65
N GLY A 76 -3.72 5.26 6.59
CA GLY A 76 -3.60 4.15 5.65
C GLY A 76 -4.60 4.20 4.50
N TYR A 77 -5.25 5.34 4.24
CA TYR A 77 -6.09 5.51 3.06
C TYR A 77 -5.28 6.01 1.87
N LEU A 78 -5.52 5.45 0.68
CA LEU A 78 -4.83 5.82 -0.54
C LEU A 78 -5.24 7.23 -1.01
N LEU A 79 -4.27 8.14 -1.06
CA LEU A 79 -4.42 9.50 -1.55
C LEU A 79 -4.11 9.62 -3.05
N ASP A 80 -3.11 8.88 -3.53
CA ASP A 80 -2.71 8.94 -4.93
C ASP A 80 -1.96 7.68 -5.36
N VAL A 81 -2.03 7.39 -6.65
CA VAL A 81 -1.40 6.21 -7.26
C VAL A 81 -0.77 6.60 -8.60
N LEU A 82 0.49 6.22 -8.80
CA LEU A 82 1.25 6.48 -10.02
C LEU A 82 1.90 5.18 -10.49
N TYR A 83 1.61 4.76 -11.71
CA TYR A 83 2.12 3.54 -12.33
C TYR A 83 2.49 3.80 -13.78
N ASN A 84 3.23 2.89 -14.41
CA ASN A 84 3.38 2.92 -15.86
C ASN A 84 2.24 2.16 -16.57
N ARG A 85 1.95 2.53 -17.82
CA ARG A 85 0.78 2.05 -18.58
C ARG A 85 0.62 0.52 -18.67
N LYS A 86 1.70 -0.24 -18.44
CA LYS A 86 1.72 -1.71 -18.56
C LYS A 86 1.04 -2.46 -17.39
N ILE A 87 0.49 -1.75 -16.40
CA ILE A 87 -0.11 -2.32 -15.17
C ILE A 87 -1.48 -1.67 -14.87
N TYR A 88 -2.00 -0.82 -15.76
CA TYR A 88 -3.21 -0.05 -15.47
C TYR A 88 -4.44 -0.94 -15.23
N GLY A 89 -4.69 -1.91 -16.14
CA GLY A 89 -5.80 -2.84 -16.03
C GLY A 89 -5.72 -3.66 -14.73
N ASP A 90 -4.56 -4.23 -14.45
CA ASP A 90 -4.32 -5.02 -13.23
C ASP A 90 -4.66 -4.24 -11.95
N ILE A 91 -4.29 -2.95 -11.86
CA ILE A 91 -4.54 -2.13 -10.65
C ILE A 91 -6.02 -1.79 -10.49
N THR A 92 -6.70 -1.48 -11.60
CA THR A 92 -8.14 -1.18 -11.58
C THR A 92 -8.97 -2.41 -11.24
N ASP A 93 -8.57 -3.57 -11.76
CA ASP A 93 -9.26 -4.84 -11.50
C ASP A 93 -9.12 -5.30 -10.05
N LEU A 94 -8.02 -4.91 -9.37
CA LEU A 94 -7.79 -5.15 -7.94
C LEU A 94 -8.51 -4.14 -7.01
N GLY A 95 -9.29 -3.19 -7.56
CA GLY A 95 -10.01 -2.19 -6.75
C GLY A 95 -9.10 -1.21 -6.00
N ILE A 96 -7.85 -1.04 -6.43
CA ILE A 96 -6.91 -0.12 -5.79
C ILE A 96 -7.09 1.27 -6.39
N MET A 97 -7.82 2.12 -5.67
CA MET A 97 -8.12 3.49 -6.07
C MET A 97 -8.04 4.45 -4.89
N ARG A 98 -8.20 5.75 -5.15
CA ARG A 98 -8.21 6.73 -4.07
C ARG A 98 -9.32 6.41 -3.08
N GLY A 99 -9.00 6.54 -1.80
CA GLY A 99 -9.87 6.17 -0.69
C GLY A 99 -9.82 4.71 -0.28
N THR A 100 -9.17 3.83 -1.05
CA THR A 100 -8.93 2.44 -0.65
C THR A 100 -8.13 2.39 0.65
N SER A 101 -8.58 1.58 1.62
CA SER A 101 -7.89 1.37 2.89
C SER A 101 -6.86 0.25 2.79
N PHE A 102 -5.64 0.54 3.23
CA PHE A 102 -4.56 -0.44 3.40
C PHE A 102 -4.42 -0.91 4.86
N LYS A 103 -5.41 -0.65 5.71
CA LYS A 103 -5.42 -1.21 7.07
C LYS A 103 -5.56 -2.73 7.04
N GLU A 104 -5.12 -3.40 8.11
CA GLU A 104 -5.12 -4.85 8.20
C GLU A 104 -6.54 -5.42 8.07
N GLU A 105 -7.54 -4.75 8.63
CA GLU A 105 -8.95 -5.15 8.52
C GLU A 105 -9.53 -5.03 7.10
N SER A 106 -8.87 -4.31 6.20
CA SER A 106 -9.31 -4.11 4.82
C SER A 106 -8.71 -5.11 3.86
N CYS A 107 -7.39 -5.34 3.96
CA CYS A 107 -6.65 -6.17 3.00
C CYS A 107 -5.45 -6.90 3.62
N GLY A 108 -5.55 -7.16 4.93
CA GLY A 108 -4.60 -7.96 5.67
C GLY A 108 -3.24 -7.31 5.85
N THR A 109 -2.28 -8.11 6.31
CA THR A 109 -0.88 -7.72 6.42
C THR A 109 -0.34 -7.28 5.07
N ASN A 110 0.13 -6.04 5.00
CA ASN A 110 0.72 -5.46 3.82
C ASN A 110 1.81 -4.45 4.24
N ALA A 111 2.61 -4.00 3.27
CA ALA A 111 3.74 -3.11 3.56
C ALA A 111 3.30 -1.76 4.17
N ILE A 112 2.14 -1.22 3.78
CA ILE A 112 1.61 0.06 4.31
C ILE A 112 1.18 -0.12 5.76
N SER A 113 0.36 -1.14 6.07
CA SER A 113 -0.11 -1.38 7.45
C SER A 113 1.05 -1.61 8.41
N LEU A 114 2.04 -2.40 8.02
CA LEU A 114 3.22 -2.64 8.85
C LEU A 114 4.12 -1.40 8.98
N ALA A 115 4.32 -0.63 7.91
CA ALA A 115 5.11 0.60 7.98
C ALA A 115 4.45 1.62 8.93
N MET A 116 3.13 1.71 8.90
CA MET A 116 2.36 2.55 9.83
C MET A 116 2.47 2.08 11.27
N LYS A 117 2.46 0.77 11.51
CA LYS A 117 2.55 0.18 12.85
C LYS A 117 3.95 0.31 13.44
N LEU A 118 4.97 -0.08 12.68
CA LEU A 118 6.37 -0.12 13.12
C LEU A 118 7.09 1.23 12.96
N LYS A 119 6.45 2.22 12.33
CA LYS A 119 7.01 3.57 12.07
C LYS A 119 8.37 3.52 11.34
N GLN A 120 8.53 2.56 10.44
CA GLN A 120 9.76 2.36 9.69
C GLN A 120 9.47 1.93 8.24
N LEU A 121 10.50 1.92 7.41
CA LEU A 121 10.41 1.41 6.04
C LEU A 121 10.24 -0.11 6.05
N ILE A 122 9.16 -0.58 5.43
CA ILE A 122 8.86 -2.00 5.34
C ILE A 122 8.90 -2.46 3.89
N TYR A 123 9.60 -3.57 3.68
CA TYR A 123 9.60 -4.33 2.46
C TYR A 123 8.99 -5.69 2.76
N LEU A 124 7.98 -6.08 1.98
CA LEU A 124 7.41 -7.42 1.99
C LEU A 124 7.69 -8.13 0.67
N LYS A 125 8.03 -9.41 0.74
CA LYS A 125 7.98 -10.33 -0.39
C LYS A 125 6.51 -10.63 -0.72
N PRO A 126 6.18 -11.02 -1.96
CA PRO A 126 4.81 -11.38 -2.33
C PRO A 126 4.18 -12.36 -1.33
N GLU A 127 4.90 -13.40 -0.90
CA GLU A 127 4.38 -14.44 0.00
C GLU A 127 4.14 -13.94 1.43
N GLU A 128 4.77 -12.82 1.82
CA GLU A 128 4.61 -12.21 3.14
C GLU A 128 3.34 -11.35 3.25
N HIS A 129 2.71 -10.99 2.13
CA HIS A 129 1.37 -10.39 2.17
C HIS A 129 0.33 -11.40 2.64
N TYR A 130 -0.64 -10.96 3.44
CA TYR A 130 -1.71 -11.86 3.90
C TYR A 130 -2.70 -12.19 2.78
N CYS A 131 -3.22 -11.17 2.09
CA CYS A 131 -4.21 -11.33 1.02
C CYS A 131 -3.56 -11.59 -0.35
N ASP A 132 -4.20 -12.46 -1.14
CA ASP A 132 -3.68 -12.95 -2.43
C ASP A 132 -3.61 -11.85 -3.50
N ILE A 133 -4.43 -10.80 -3.38
CA ILE A 133 -4.41 -9.62 -4.27
C ILE A 133 -3.05 -8.93 -4.35
N PHE A 134 -2.20 -9.09 -3.33
CA PHE A 134 -0.85 -8.51 -3.31
C PHE A 134 0.26 -9.53 -3.59
N ARG A 135 -0.08 -10.81 -3.79
CA ARG A 135 0.87 -11.89 -4.03
C ARG A 135 1.19 -12.09 -5.51
N ILE A 136 0.49 -11.41 -6.41
CA ILE A 136 0.64 -11.55 -7.85
C ILE A 136 1.98 -10.94 -8.28
N SER A 137 2.77 -11.69 -9.05
CA SER A 137 4.09 -11.36 -9.63
C SER A 137 4.14 -10.11 -10.53
N HIS A 138 3.05 -9.36 -10.64
CA HIS A 138 2.95 -8.08 -11.33
C HIS A 138 3.15 -6.89 -10.38
N ILE A 139 2.95 -7.11 -9.08
CA ILE A 139 3.38 -6.26 -7.95
C ILE A 139 4.73 -6.82 -7.43
N ASP A 140 5.49 -7.50 -8.28
CA ASP A 140 6.81 -8.04 -7.96
C ASP A 140 7.80 -6.89 -7.74
N GLY A 141 8.23 -6.71 -6.49
CA GLY A 141 9.64 -6.89 -6.13
C GLY A 141 10.71 -6.04 -6.84
N THR A 142 10.38 -5.01 -7.61
CA THR A 142 11.40 -4.14 -8.23
C THR A 142 11.99 -3.17 -7.21
N ARG A 143 12.76 -3.64 -6.21
CA ARG A 143 13.38 -2.76 -5.19
C ARG A 143 12.44 -1.59 -4.85
N THR A 144 11.19 -1.89 -4.49
CA THR A 144 10.38 -0.88 -3.86
C THR A 144 11.07 -0.67 -2.52
N LYS A 145 12.02 0.28 -2.50
CA LYS A 145 12.11 1.17 -1.35
C LYS A 145 10.75 1.85 -1.33
N THR A 146 9.74 1.19 -0.78
CA THR A 146 8.54 1.81 -0.26
C THR A 146 9.01 2.61 0.95
N GLY A 147 9.62 3.74 0.61
CA GLY A 147 10.07 4.76 1.51
C GLY A 147 8.85 5.49 2.04
N TYR A 148 8.15 4.96 3.04
CA TYR A 148 7.23 5.76 3.84
C TYR A 148 8.06 6.70 4.71
N GLY A 149 8.43 7.83 4.12
CA GLY A 149 8.98 8.96 4.86
C GLY A 149 7.88 9.52 5.74
N LYS A 150 8.06 9.42 7.06
CA LYS A 150 7.36 10.27 8.01
C LYS A 150 7.72 11.72 7.64
N VAL A 151 6.74 12.51 7.21
CA VAL A 151 6.83 13.96 7.41
C VAL A 151 6.41 14.16 8.86
N SER A 152 7.42 14.22 9.73
CA SER A 152 7.29 14.79 11.07
C SER A 152 6.84 16.24 10.97
#